data_AF-A0A8H5P6T0-F1
#
_entry.id   AF-A0A8H5P6T0-F1
#
_cell.length_a   1.000
_cell.length_b   1.000
_cell.length_c   1.000
_cell.angle_alpha   90.00
_cell.angle_beta   90.00
_cell.angle_gamma   90.00
#
_symmetry.space_group_name_H-M   'P 1'
#
loop_
_entity.id
_entity.type
_entity.pdbx_description
1 polymer ?
#
loop_
_entity_poly.entity_id
_entity_poly.type
_entity_poly.pdbx_seq_one_letter_code
_entity_poly.pdbx_strand_id
1 'polypeptide(L)'
;MADIIKNMIREVWQIRRGTKLEPGGRQNPDNFHHYRKWGFTIYRIYYSKESDKHWHALLYSLRHQTKLAFGAFKEEEEIDEDDMRRVQGLFSLDVREEPLLLDGLDDRGLREFCNAEKLKESEIRESGYRASTRPHQSRAMADYLFKFVLLADETVLTDIEKGEFVVKAISLSWDGRSGWGWMRIPTGYLLELWIFLMWNKHRTESCLRCHGPEEGLANSIWPGDMALLDTGRCSEIRDWPYYSGQKDDMW
;
A
#
# COMPACT_ATOMS: atom_id res chain seq x y z
N MET A 1 -12.34 -12.42 -10.64
CA MET A 1 -11.51 -11.20 -10.63
C MET A 1 -12.36 -9.94 -10.81
N ALA A 2 -13.43 -9.95 -11.62
CA ALA A 2 -14.38 -8.82 -11.75
C ALA A 2 -14.92 -8.20 -10.44
N ASP A 3 -15.08 -8.99 -9.37
CA ASP A 3 -15.49 -8.46 -8.06
C ASP A 3 -14.42 -7.61 -7.38
N ILE A 4 -13.14 -7.73 -7.76
CA ILE A 4 -12.02 -6.97 -7.18
C ILE A 4 -12.18 -5.49 -7.49
N ILE A 5 -12.32 -5.12 -8.77
CA ILE A 5 -12.49 -3.72 -9.19
C ILE A 5 -13.76 -3.12 -8.57
N LYS A 6 -14.86 -3.88 -8.56
CA LYS A 6 -16.10 -3.46 -7.89
C LYS A 6 -15.90 -3.20 -6.39
N ASN A 7 -15.12 -4.05 -5.71
CA ASN A 7 -14.80 -3.86 -4.30
C ASN A 7 -13.87 -2.66 -4.07
N MET A 8 -12.85 -2.47 -4.91
CA MET A 8 -11.99 -1.28 -4.85
C MET A 8 -12.79 0.00 -5.04
N ILE A 9 -13.71 0.03 -6.02
CA ILE A 9 -14.66 1.12 -6.22
C ILE A 9 -15.45 1.41 -4.94
N ARG A 10 -15.96 0.39 -4.24
CA ARG A 10 -16.72 0.58 -3.00
C ARG A 10 -15.89 1.22 -1.87
N GLU A 11 -14.59 0.97 -1.84
CA GLU A 11 -13.67 1.59 -0.87
C GLU A 11 -13.37 3.05 -1.23
N VAL A 12 -13.16 3.35 -2.52
CA VAL A 12 -12.82 4.72 -2.97
C VAL A 12 -14.04 5.63 -3.17
N TRP A 13 -15.21 5.07 -3.45
CA TRP A 13 -16.46 5.80 -3.65
C TRP A 13 -17.32 5.76 -2.40
N GLN A 14 -17.22 6.81 -1.58
CA GLN A 14 -17.90 6.87 -0.29
C GLN A 14 -18.56 8.23 -0.09
N ILE A 15 -19.88 8.23 -0.20
CA ILE A 15 -20.73 9.41 -0.09
C ILE A 15 -21.16 9.58 1.37
N ARG A 16 -21.19 10.82 1.88
CA ARG A 16 -21.75 11.09 3.21
C ARG A 16 -23.26 10.87 3.17
N ARG A 17 -23.83 10.28 4.23
CA ARG A 17 -25.28 10.11 4.32
C ARG A 17 -25.97 11.47 4.16
N GLY A 18 -27.01 11.52 3.32
CA GLY A 18 -27.78 12.73 3.05
C GLY A 18 -27.22 13.65 1.96
N THR A 19 -26.06 13.34 1.36
CA THR A 19 -25.56 14.08 0.20
C THR A 19 -26.43 13.78 -1.03
N LYS A 20 -26.89 14.84 -1.69
CA LYS A 20 -27.57 14.73 -2.99
C LYS A 20 -26.54 14.49 -4.08
N LEU A 21 -26.78 13.50 -4.92
CA LEU A 21 -25.98 13.22 -6.10
C LEU A 21 -26.67 13.81 -7.33
N GLU A 22 -25.87 14.34 -8.24
CA GLU A 22 -26.36 14.66 -9.57
C GLU A 22 -26.78 13.38 -10.32
N PRO A 23 -27.76 13.46 -11.26
CA PRO A 23 -28.22 12.32 -12.05
C PRO A 23 -27.05 11.58 -12.72
N GLY A 24 -27.10 10.25 -12.79
CA GLY A 24 -25.98 9.43 -13.27
C GLY A 24 -25.02 8.94 -12.17
N GLY A 25 -25.22 9.38 -10.92
CA GLY A 25 -24.56 8.79 -9.75
C GLY A 25 -23.03 8.84 -9.85
N ARG A 26 -22.36 7.72 -9.59
CA ARG A 26 -20.88 7.63 -9.58
C ARG A 26 -20.21 7.82 -10.94
N GLN A 27 -20.96 7.70 -12.03
CA GLN A 27 -20.46 7.92 -13.39
C GLN A 27 -20.58 9.39 -13.84
N ASN A 28 -21.35 10.21 -13.12
CA ASN A 28 -21.44 11.64 -13.42
C ASN A 28 -20.16 12.38 -12.96
N PRO A 29 -19.45 13.10 -13.86
CA PRO A 29 -18.29 13.94 -13.54
C PRO A 29 -18.47 14.91 -12.38
N ASP A 30 -19.65 15.51 -12.24
CA ASP A 30 -19.95 16.47 -11.19
C ASP A 30 -19.88 15.83 -9.80
N ASN A 31 -20.14 14.53 -9.71
CA ASN A 31 -20.05 13.77 -8.47
C ASN A 31 -18.61 13.28 -8.18
N PHE A 32 -17.62 13.50 -9.05
CA PHE A 32 -16.28 12.89 -8.90
C PHE A 32 -15.51 13.36 -7.67
N HIS A 33 -15.88 14.51 -7.11
CA HIS A 33 -15.33 15.02 -5.85
C HIS A 33 -15.60 14.10 -4.63
N HIS A 34 -16.50 13.11 -4.77
CA HIS A 34 -16.73 12.06 -3.77
C HIS A 34 -15.77 10.86 -3.87
N TYR A 35 -15.01 10.73 -4.96
CA TYR A 35 -13.95 9.73 -5.03
C TYR A 35 -12.80 10.11 -4.10
N ARG A 36 -12.26 9.07 -3.46
CA ARG A 36 -11.06 9.14 -2.63
C ARG A 36 -9.88 8.55 -3.40
N LYS A 37 -8.69 9.02 -3.05
CA LYS A 37 -7.45 8.38 -3.46
C LYS A 37 -7.29 7.08 -2.68
N TRP A 38 -6.62 6.12 -3.29
CA TRP A 38 -6.16 4.90 -2.63
C TRP A 38 -4.68 4.69 -2.88
N GLY A 39 -4.07 3.78 -2.14
CA GLY A 39 -2.64 3.48 -2.19
C GLY A 39 -2.02 3.59 -0.81
N PHE A 40 -0.74 3.92 -0.76
CA PHE A 40 0.08 3.76 0.44
C PHE A 40 0.75 5.07 0.85
N THR A 41 0.86 5.27 2.17
CA THR A 41 1.81 6.25 2.72
C THR A 41 3.17 5.59 2.81
N ILE A 42 4.19 6.24 2.27
CA ILE A 42 5.58 5.75 2.26
C ILE A 42 6.47 6.72 3.03
N TYR A 43 7.26 6.16 3.95
CA TYR A 43 8.20 6.91 4.77
C TYR A 43 9.62 6.62 4.32
N ARG A 44 10.42 7.67 4.14
CA ARG A 44 11.87 7.59 4.03
C ARG A 44 12.46 7.90 5.40
N ILE A 45 13.35 7.03 5.88
CA ILE A 45 14.02 7.21 7.20
C ILE A 45 15.54 7.27 7.10
N TYR A 46 16.08 7.09 5.88
CA TYR A 46 17.51 7.13 5.62
C TYR A 46 17.86 8.19 4.58
N TYR A 47 18.85 9.02 4.91
CA TYR A 47 19.21 10.20 4.13
C TYR A 47 20.71 10.25 3.88
N SER A 48 21.08 10.19 2.60
CA SER A 48 22.45 10.40 2.13
C SER A 48 22.38 11.00 0.72
N LYS A 49 23.45 11.65 0.26
CA LYS A 49 23.50 12.22 -1.10
C LYS A 49 23.27 11.16 -2.17
N GLU A 50 23.72 9.94 -1.91
CA GLU A 50 23.59 8.81 -2.83
C GLU A 50 22.20 8.18 -2.74
N SER A 51 21.52 8.24 -1.60
CA SER A 51 20.20 7.63 -1.43
C SER A 51 19.06 8.42 -2.07
N ASP A 52 19.27 9.70 -2.41
CA ASP A 52 18.30 10.53 -3.13
C ASP A 52 17.92 9.95 -4.50
N LYS A 53 18.90 9.55 -5.32
CA LYS A 53 18.61 8.97 -6.65
C LYS A 53 17.81 7.66 -6.53
N HIS A 54 18.14 6.83 -5.54
CA HIS A 54 17.47 5.56 -5.28
C HIS A 54 16.06 5.73 -4.74
N TRP A 55 15.85 6.74 -3.90
CA TRP A 55 14.53 7.12 -3.43
C TRP A 55 13.60 7.54 -4.58
N HIS A 56 14.07 8.38 -5.49
CA HIS A 56 13.28 8.78 -6.66
C HIS A 56 12.99 7.59 -7.60
N ALA A 57 13.98 6.71 -7.79
CA ALA A 57 13.80 5.47 -8.55
C ALA A 57 12.76 4.55 -7.90
N LEU A 58 12.78 4.38 -6.58
CA LEU A 58 11.78 3.62 -5.83
C LEU A 58 10.38 4.18 -6.04
N LEU A 59 10.20 5.50 -5.83
CA LEU A 59 8.90 6.16 -6.01
C LEU A 59 8.38 6.06 -7.44
N TYR A 60 9.28 6.15 -8.43
CA TYR A 60 8.93 5.95 -9.83
C TYR A 60 8.46 4.51 -10.06
N SER A 61 9.23 3.52 -9.64
CA SER A 61 8.91 2.09 -9.83
C SER A 61 7.59 1.71 -9.18
N LEU A 62 7.36 2.11 -7.92
CA LEU A 62 6.09 1.85 -7.22
C LEU A 62 4.90 2.43 -7.99
N ARG A 63 4.99 3.68 -8.47
CA ARG A 63 3.91 4.31 -9.23
C ARG A 63 3.69 3.66 -10.59
N HIS A 64 4.77 3.39 -11.30
CA HIS A 64 4.72 2.89 -12.67
C HIS A 64 4.21 1.44 -12.68
N GLN A 65 4.81 0.56 -11.88
CA GLN A 65 4.47 -0.85 -11.85
C GLN A 65 3.07 -1.10 -11.28
N THR A 66 2.63 -0.35 -10.25
CA THR A 66 1.25 -0.46 -9.78
C THR A 66 0.24 -0.13 -10.87
N LYS A 67 0.52 0.88 -11.70
CA LYS A 67 -0.34 1.22 -12.84
C LYS A 67 -0.29 0.14 -13.92
N LEU A 68 0.88 -0.44 -14.21
CA LEU A 68 1.02 -1.51 -15.18
C LEU A 68 0.30 -2.80 -14.74
N ALA A 69 0.27 -3.11 -13.44
CA ALA A 69 -0.41 -4.29 -12.90
C ALA A 69 -1.91 -4.35 -13.25
N PHE A 70 -2.55 -3.20 -13.50
CA PHE A 70 -3.94 -3.17 -14.00
C PHE A 70 -4.11 -3.78 -15.41
N GLY A 71 -3.01 -4.00 -16.14
CA GLY A 71 -3.03 -4.72 -17.41
C GLY A 71 -3.65 -6.11 -17.30
N ALA A 72 -3.51 -6.78 -16.15
CA ALA A 72 -4.10 -8.10 -15.88
C ALA A 72 -5.63 -8.13 -16.02
N PHE A 73 -6.30 -6.99 -15.76
CA PHE A 73 -7.75 -6.88 -15.81
C PHE A 73 -8.29 -6.55 -17.19
N LYS A 74 -7.43 -6.18 -18.17
CA LYS A 74 -7.87 -5.74 -19.50
C LYS A 74 -8.41 -6.88 -20.37
N GLU A 75 -8.03 -8.11 -20.07
CA GLU A 75 -8.43 -9.30 -20.83
C GLU A 75 -9.74 -9.91 -20.30
N GLU A 76 -10.31 -9.36 -19.23
CA GLU A 76 -11.56 -9.85 -18.62
C GLU A 76 -12.78 -9.06 -19.12
N GLU A 77 -13.64 -9.71 -19.93
CA GLU A 77 -14.86 -9.10 -20.50
C GLU A 77 -15.87 -8.63 -19.44
N GLU A 78 -15.82 -9.18 -18.22
CA GLU A 78 -16.75 -8.84 -17.12
C GLU A 78 -16.36 -7.56 -16.35
N ILE A 79 -15.19 -6.98 -16.63
CA ILE A 79 -14.69 -5.78 -15.95
C ILE A 79 -15.18 -4.53 -16.65
N ASP A 80 -15.81 -3.64 -15.89
CA ASP A 80 -16.15 -2.30 -16.33
C ASP A 80 -14.85 -1.49 -16.55
N GLU A 81 -14.52 -1.22 -17.82
CA GLU A 81 -13.31 -0.49 -18.20
C GLU A 81 -13.23 0.91 -17.58
N ASP A 82 -14.36 1.59 -17.42
CA ASP A 82 -14.39 2.94 -16.84
C ASP A 82 -14.07 2.88 -15.35
N ASP A 83 -14.59 1.88 -14.65
CA ASP A 83 -14.26 1.62 -13.25
C ASP A 83 -12.79 1.24 -13.07
N MET A 84 -12.26 0.38 -13.93
CA MET A 84 -10.85 0.01 -13.90
C MET A 84 -9.95 1.24 -14.10
N ARG A 85 -10.20 2.03 -15.16
CA ARG A 85 -9.46 3.29 -15.42
C ARG A 85 -9.61 4.27 -14.27
N ARG A 86 -10.79 4.31 -13.64
CA ARG A 86 -11.05 5.15 -12.47
C ARG A 86 -10.17 4.76 -11.30
N VAL A 87 -10.20 3.49 -10.91
CA VAL A 87 -9.41 2.99 -9.80
C VAL A 87 -7.92 3.20 -10.10
N GLN A 88 -7.45 2.83 -11.28
CA GLN A 88 -6.06 3.05 -11.70
C GLN A 88 -5.64 4.54 -11.59
N GLY A 89 -6.51 5.46 -11.99
CA GLY A 89 -6.25 6.91 -11.93
C GLY A 89 -6.27 7.50 -10.51
N LEU A 90 -6.95 6.85 -9.57
CA LEU A 90 -7.03 7.27 -8.17
C LEU A 90 -5.86 6.79 -7.30
N PHE A 91 -4.96 5.96 -7.86
CA PHE A 91 -3.78 5.50 -7.14
C PHE A 91 -2.85 6.67 -6.77
N SER A 92 -2.43 6.70 -5.52
CA SER A 92 -1.57 7.73 -4.96
C SER A 92 -0.57 7.13 -3.98
N LEU A 93 0.65 7.67 -4.00
CA LEU A 93 1.61 7.52 -2.91
C LEU A 93 1.63 8.81 -2.10
N ASP A 94 1.39 8.70 -0.81
CA ASP A 94 1.53 9.80 0.15
C ASP A 94 2.95 9.75 0.72
N VAL A 95 3.80 10.67 0.26
CA VAL A 95 5.25 10.60 0.47
C VAL A 95 5.63 11.41 1.71
N ARG A 96 6.31 10.77 2.65
CA ARG A 96 6.81 11.36 3.89
C ARG A 96 8.32 11.24 3.93
N GLU A 97 9.00 12.37 3.79
CA GLU A 97 10.45 12.42 3.64
C GLU A 97 11.11 13.51 4.48
N GLU A 98 10.44 14.05 5.50
CA GLU A 98 10.98 15.10 6.37
C GLU A 98 12.10 14.57 7.29
N PRO A 99 13.38 14.92 7.04
CA PRO A 99 14.50 14.30 7.76
C PRO A 99 14.49 14.64 9.25
N LEU A 100 14.07 15.85 9.63
CA LEU A 100 14.01 16.30 11.03
C LEU A 100 13.10 15.45 11.91
N LEU A 101 12.15 14.72 11.32
CA LEU A 101 11.18 13.89 12.03
C LEU A 101 11.47 12.39 11.89
N LEU A 102 12.10 11.99 10.78
CA LEU A 102 12.15 10.60 10.35
C LEU A 102 13.56 10.01 10.30
N ASP A 103 14.61 10.84 10.26
CA ASP A 103 15.98 10.37 10.14
C ASP A 103 16.40 9.50 11.34
N GLY A 104 16.93 8.32 11.04
CA GLY A 104 17.43 7.38 12.05
C GLY A 104 16.35 6.63 12.85
N LEU A 105 15.06 6.77 12.51
CA LEU A 105 14.03 5.88 13.09
C LEU A 105 14.27 4.43 12.64
N ASP A 106 13.95 3.46 13.50
CA ASP A 106 13.88 2.05 13.13
C ASP A 106 12.43 1.63 12.86
N ASP A 107 12.22 0.35 12.50
CA ASP A 107 10.90 -0.22 12.21
C ASP A 107 9.90 -0.02 13.37
N ARG A 108 10.40 -0.01 14.61
CA ARG A 108 9.61 0.22 15.82
C ARG A 108 9.30 1.70 16.04
N GLY A 109 10.29 2.56 15.95
CA GLY A 109 10.19 4.01 16.08
C GLY A 109 9.23 4.59 15.04
N LEU A 110 9.23 4.08 13.82
CA LEU A 110 8.24 4.45 12.81
C LEU A 110 6.81 4.10 13.22
N ARG A 111 6.58 2.91 13.79
CA ARG A 111 5.23 2.52 14.26
C ARG A 111 4.77 3.43 15.40
N GLU A 112 5.65 3.71 16.35
CA GLU A 112 5.37 4.61 17.47
C GLU A 112 5.05 6.02 16.95
N PHE A 113 5.84 6.54 16.00
CA PHE A 113 5.60 7.82 15.33
C PHE A 113 4.22 7.86 14.64
N CYS A 114 3.91 6.90 13.77
CA CYS A 114 2.64 6.85 13.06
C CYS A 114 1.43 6.69 14.00
N ASN A 115 1.58 5.92 15.09
CA ASN A 115 0.52 5.76 16.08
C ASN A 115 0.32 7.03 16.91
N ALA A 116 1.39 7.76 17.25
CA ALA A 116 1.31 9.06 17.92
C ALA A 116 0.63 10.11 17.02
N GLU A 117 0.94 10.17 15.72
CA GLU A 117 0.24 11.04 14.78
C GLU A 117 -1.26 10.74 14.74
N LYS A 118 -1.63 9.46 14.69
CA LYS A 118 -3.04 9.02 14.71
C LYS A 118 -3.75 9.33 16.02
N LEU A 119 -3.07 9.23 17.16
CA LEU A 119 -3.64 9.57 18.46
C LEU A 119 -3.95 11.07 18.53
N LYS A 120 -3.02 11.94 18.09
CA LYS A 120 -3.26 13.38 17.99
C LYS A 120 -4.44 13.71 17.07
N GLU A 121 -4.56 13.01 15.95
CA GLU A 121 -5.75 13.14 15.08
C GLU A 121 -7.03 12.72 15.79
N SER A 122 -7.00 11.77 16.72
CA SER A 122 -8.17 11.28 17.46
C SER A 122 -8.58 12.15 18.64
N GLU A 123 -7.63 12.74 19.37
CA GLU A 123 -7.89 13.64 20.50
C GLU A 123 -8.61 14.93 20.08
N ILE A 124 -8.27 15.47 18.90
CA ILE A 124 -8.98 16.61 18.29
C ILE A 124 -10.47 16.28 18.03
N ARG A 125 -10.86 14.99 17.99
CA ARG A 125 -12.17 14.50 17.53
C ARG A 125 -13.14 14.12 18.65
N GLU A 126 -12.78 14.23 19.93
CA GLU A 126 -13.68 13.91 21.05
C GLU A 126 -14.87 14.89 21.23
N SER A 127 -14.98 15.94 20.41
CA SER A 127 -16.10 16.91 20.46
C SER A 127 -17.44 16.40 19.87
N GLY A 128 -17.75 15.11 20.00
CA GLY A 128 -19.08 14.54 19.73
C GLY A 128 -19.45 14.25 18.26
N TYR A 129 -18.62 14.65 17.28
CA TYR A 129 -18.85 14.34 15.87
C TYR A 129 -17.66 13.58 15.27
N ARG A 130 -17.91 12.38 14.71
CA ARG A 130 -16.90 11.57 13.99
C ARG A 130 -16.49 12.21 12.64
N ALA A 131 -15.90 13.38 12.65
CA ALA A 131 -15.23 13.96 11.47
C ALA A 131 -13.73 13.73 11.62
N SER A 132 -13.11 12.95 10.73
CA SER A 132 -11.63 12.86 10.66
C SER A 132 -11.07 14.19 10.16
N THR A 133 -10.01 14.71 10.79
CA THR A 133 -9.27 15.89 10.32
C THR A 133 -8.56 15.61 8.99
N ARG A 134 -8.28 14.33 8.70
CA ARG A 134 -7.70 13.90 7.44
C ARG A 134 -8.58 14.30 6.26
N PRO A 135 -7.99 14.89 5.20
CA PRO A 135 -8.71 15.23 3.98
C PRO A 135 -9.53 14.05 3.49
N HIS A 136 -10.77 14.32 3.04
CA HIS A 136 -11.70 13.28 2.58
C HIS A 136 -11.04 12.35 1.56
N GLN A 137 -10.21 12.90 0.67
CA GLN A 137 -9.51 12.18 -0.37
C GLN A 137 -8.52 11.14 0.16
N SER A 138 -7.95 11.30 1.36
CA SER A 138 -6.95 10.38 1.92
C SER A 138 -7.55 9.36 2.89
N ARG A 139 -8.88 9.32 3.05
CA ARG A 139 -9.58 8.37 3.94
C ARG A 139 -9.76 6.97 3.34
N ALA A 140 -9.21 6.72 2.16
CA ALA A 140 -9.11 5.40 1.56
C ALA A 140 -7.64 5.03 1.29
N MET A 141 -6.69 5.60 2.04
CA MET A 141 -5.29 5.16 2.02
C MET A 141 -5.09 3.94 2.94
N ALA A 142 -4.09 3.11 2.66
CA ALA A 142 -3.83 1.85 3.38
C ALA A 142 -3.57 2.05 4.88
N ASP A 143 -2.95 3.16 5.26
CA ASP A 143 -2.65 3.48 6.65
C ASP A 143 -3.92 3.81 7.45
N TYR A 144 -4.96 4.31 6.78
CA TYR A 144 -6.27 4.58 7.34
C TYR A 144 -7.12 3.31 7.44
N LEU A 145 -7.30 2.60 6.31
CA LEU A 145 -8.20 1.46 6.18
C LEU A 145 -7.64 0.19 6.81
N PHE A 146 -6.36 -0.11 6.55
CA PHE A 146 -5.75 -1.40 6.88
C PHE A 146 -4.67 -1.30 7.96
N LYS A 147 -4.29 -0.08 8.35
CA LYS A 147 -3.19 0.20 9.27
C LYS A 147 -1.83 -0.25 8.70
N PHE A 148 -1.64 -0.10 7.39
CA PHE A 148 -0.38 -0.42 6.71
C PHE A 148 0.32 0.81 6.14
N VAL A 149 1.65 0.83 6.22
CA VAL A 149 2.52 1.85 5.59
C VAL A 149 3.67 1.17 4.87
N LEU A 150 4.33 1.91 3.99
CA LEU A 150 5.57 1.50 3.34
C LEU A 150 6.76 2.22 3.99
N LEU A 151 7.90 1.56 4.03
CA LEU A 151 9.15 2.09 4.56
C LEU A 151 10.29 1.89 3.56
N ALA A 152 11.07 2.96 3.38
CA ALA A 152 12.37 2.95 2.72
C ALA A 152 13.45 3.33 3.75
N ASP A 153 14.13 2.31 4.23
CA ASP A 153 15.30 2.42 5.10
C ASP A 153 16.60 2.28 4.29
N GLU A 154 17.74 2.23 4.99
CA GLU A 154 19.05 2.06 4.33
C GLU A 154 19.10 0.78 3.48
N THR A 155 18.53 -0.31 3.99
CA THR A 155 18.55 -1.61 3.29
C THR A 155 17.75 -1.55 1.99
N VAL A 156 16.54 -0.98 2.03
CA VAL A 156 15.69 -0.79 0.85
C VAL A 156 16.39 0.06 -0.19
N LEU A 157 17.00 1.18 0.19
CA LEU A 157 17.64 2.07 -0.78
C LEU A 157 18.92 1.45 -1.37
N THR A 158 19.64 0.64 -0.60
CA THR A 158 20.77 -0.17 -1.07
C THR A 158 20.33 -1.28 -2.02
N ASP A 159 19.15 -1.88 -1.81
CA ASP A 159 18.59 -2.89 -2.71
C ASP A 159 18.26 -2.26 -4.07
N ILE A 160 17.65 -1.06 -4.09
CA ILE A 160 17.40 -0.31 -5.32
C ILE A 160 18.71 0.01 -6.06
N GLU A 161 19.78 0.33 -5.33
CA GLU A 161 21.11 0.52 -5.93
C GLU A 161 21.62 -0.72 -6.67
N LYS A 162 21.40 -1.90 -6.08
CA LYS A 162 21.76 -3.19 -6.67
C LYS A 162 20.80 -3.67 -7.77
N GLY A 163 19.73 -2.91 -8.03
CA GLY A 163 18.69 -3.28 -8.99
C GLY A 163 17.61 -4.21 -8.42
N GLU A 164 17.60 -4.48 -7.11
CA GLU A 164 16.54 -5.20 -6.43
C GLU A 164 15.40 -4.23 -6.07
N PHE A 165 14.36 -4.20 -6.90
CA PHE A 165 13.21 -3.32 -6.70
C PHE A 165 12.24 -3.85 -5.65
N VAL A 166 12.50 -3.55 -4.38
CA VAL A 166 11.68 -3.93 -3.22
C VAL A 166 11.40 -2.74 -2.30
N VAL A 167 10.41 -2.88 -1.42
CA VAL A 167 10.08 -1.94 -0.34
C VAL A 167 9.62 -2.70 0.90
N LYS A 168 9.83 -2.17 2.11
CA LYS A 168 9.24 -2.77 3.31
C LYS A 168 7.79 -2.34 3.46
N ALA A 169 6.88 -3.30 3.69
CA ALA A 169 5.53 -3.01 4.16
C ALA A 169 5.43 -3.30 5.65
N ILE A 170 4.84 -2.38 6.40
CA ILE A 170 4.78 -2.40 7.87
C ILE A 170 3.34 -2.34 8.36
N SER A 171 2.99 -3.26 9.24
CA SER A 171 1.73 -3.28 9.97
C SER A 171 1.80 -2.40 11.21
N LEU A 172 0.98 -1.36 11.28
CA LEU A 172 0.90 -0.48 12.45
C LEU A 172 0.08 -1.09 13.60
N SER A 173 -0.70 -2.14 13.33
CA SER A 173 -1.53 -2.86 14.31
C SER A 173 -0.94 -4.20 14.73
N TRP A 174 0.35 -4.45 14.45
CA TRP A 174 1.02 -5.68 14.84
C TRP A 174 0.96 -5.91 16.35
N ASP A 175 0.61 -7.14 16.72
CA ASP A 175 0.33 -7.57 18.08
C ASP A 175 1.52 -8.25 18.78
N GLY A 176 2.67 -8.31 18.11
CA GLY A 176 3.86 -9.03 18.60
C GLY A 176 3.80 -10.55 18.42
N ARG A 177 2.72 -11.10 17.85
CA ARG A 177 2.50 -12.56 17.79
C ARG A 177 2.53 -13.12 16.37
N SER A 178 2.10 -12.34 15.38
CA SER A 178 1.99 -12.78 13.98
C SER A 178 3.27 -12.51 13.16
N GLY A 179 4.42 -13.04 13.59
CA GLY A 179 5.73 -12.74 12.99
C GLY A 179 6.27 -11.40 13.47
N TRP A 180 6.93 -10.63 12.61
CA TRP A 180 7.57 -9.34 12.96
C TRP A 180 6.76 -8.11 12.51
N GLY A 181 5.61 -8.34 11.87
CA GLY A 181 4.70 -7.29 11.43
C GLY A 181 5.24 -6.42 10.31
N TRP A 182 6.30 -6.84 9.63
CA TRP A 182 6.79 -6.23 8.41
C TRP A 182 7.34 -7.29 7.44
N MET A 183 7.39 -6.98 6.15
CA MET A 183 7.99 -7.83 5.12
C MET A 183 8.50 -7.01 3.93
N ARG A 184 9.56 -7.47 3.25
CA ARG A 184 9.99 -6.91 1.95
C ARG A 184 9.01 -7.33 0.87
N ILE A 185 8.56 -6.40 0.04
CA ILE A 185 7.59 -6.62 -1.02
C ILE A 185 8.16 -6.06 -2.33
N PRO A 186 8.08 -6.79 -3.45
CA PRO A 186 8.46 -6.26 -4.76
C PRO A 186 7.67 -4.99 -5.08
N THR A 187 8.29 -4.00 -5.71
CA THR A 187 7.56 -2.76 -6.07
C THR A 187 6.42 -3.01 -7.06
N GLY A 188 6.45 -4.13 -7.79
CA GLY A 188 5.40 -4.56 -8.71
C GLY A 188 4.16 -5.15 -8.04
N TYR A 189 4.22 -5.39 -6.72
CA TYR A 189 3.25 -6.19 -5.97
C TYR A 189 2.32 -5.34 -5.08
N LEU A 190 2.28 -4.02 -5.27
CA LEU A 190 1.46 -3.14 -4.43
C LEU A 190 -0.05 -3.33 -4.64
N LEU A 191 -0.49 -3.69 -5.85
CA LEU A 191 -1.91 -3.91 -6.14
C LEU A 191 -2.40 -5.20 -5.47
N GLU A 192 -1.57 -6.24 -5.52
CA GLU A 192 -1.70 -7.53 -4.87
C GLU A 192 -1.82 -7.34 -3.37
N LEU A 193 -0.88 -6.59 -2.78
CA LEU A 193 -0.90 -6.25 -1.37
C LEU A 193 -2.20 -5.53 -1.01
N TRP A 194 -2.61 -4.56 -1.81
CA TRP A 194 -3.86 -3.84 -1.58
C TRP A 194 -5.08 -4.79 -1.57
N ILE A 195 -5.18 -5.67 -2.56
CA ILE A 195 -6.28 -6.63 -2.69
C ILE A 195 -6.28 -7.61 -1.51
N PHE A 196 -5.10 -8.11 -1.14
CA PHE A 196 -4.92 -9.01 -0.02
C PHE A 196 -5.35 -8.36 1.32
N LEU A 197 -4.97 -7.11 1.56
CA LEU A 197 -5.39 -6.34 2.73
C LEU A 197 -6.90 -6.07 2.74
N MET A 198 -7.48 -5.80 1.57
CA MET A 198 -8.92 -5.60 1.41
C MET A 198 -9.72 -6.85 1.78
N TRP A 199 -9.26 -8.04 1.39
CA TRP A 199 -9.89 -9.31 1.75
C TRP A 199 -9.72 -9.66 3.22
N ASN A 200 -8.60 -9.26 3.83
CA ASN A 200 -8.29 -9.50 5.23
C ASN A 200 -8.54 -8.29 6.15
N LYS A 201 -9.40 -7.36 5.74
CA LYS A 201 -9.61 -6.06 6.42
C LYS A 201 -9.99 -6.13 7.90
N HIS A 202 -10.45 -7.29 8.37
CA HIS A 202 -10.83 -7.53 9.76
C HIS A 202 -9.72 -8.15 10.62
N ARG A 203 -8.57 -8.52 10.02
CA ARG A 203 -7.44 -9.20 10.67
C ARG A 203 -6.09 -8.77 10.08
N THR A 204 -5.94 -7.47 9.81
CA THR A 204 -4.76 -6.92 9.13
C THR A 204 -3.47 -7.03 9.94
N GLU A 205 -3.56 -7.17 11.26
CA GLU A 205 -2.44 -7.47 12.17
C GLU A 205 -1.69 -8.76 11.83
N SER A 206 -2.34 -9.67 11.09
CA SER A 206 -1.84 -11.00 10.77
C SER A 206 -1.48 -11.22 9.29
N CYS A 207 -1.59 -10.18 8.46
CA CYS A 207 -1.44 -10.28 7.01
C CYS A 207 0.01 -10.55 6.55
N LEU A 208 1.03 -10.07 7.27
CA LEU A 208 2.45 -10.29 6.93
C LEU A 208 3.11 -11.26 7.91
N ARG A 209 2.52 -12.45 8.06
CA ARG A 209 3.09 -13.50 8.90
C ARG A 209 4.36 -14.06 8.24
N CYS A 210 5.39 -14.22 9.05
CA CYS A 210 6.59 -14.94 8.69
C CYS A 210 7.02 -15.79 9.87
N HIS A 211 7.44 -17.03 9.59
CA HIS A 211 8.01 -17.94 10.58
C HIS A 211 9.53 -17.79 10.58
N GLY A 212 10.14 -17.72 11.76
CA GLY A 212 11.59 -17.63 11.93
C GLY A 212 12.08 -16.30 12.48
N PRO A 213 13.42 -16.14 12.61
CA PRO A 213 14.03 -14.94 13.19
C PRO A 213 13.84 -13.72 12.28
N GLU A 214 13.83 -12.52 12.86
CA GLU A 214 13.66 -11.26 12.13
C GLU A 214 14.76 -11.05 11.08
N GLU A 215 15.99 -11.47 11.39
CA GLU A 215 17.12 -11.44 10.45
C GLU A 215 16.84 -12.22 9.16
N GLY A 216 15.96 -13.22 9.23
CA GLY A 216 15.49 -13.95 8.06
C GLY A 216 14.68 -13.07 7.10
N LEU A 217 13.94 -12.07 7.59
CA LEU A 217 13.14 -11.17 6.77
C LEU A 217 13.98 -10.23 5.90
N ALA A 218 15.19 -9.89 6.33
CA ALA A 218 16.11 -9.12 5.50
C ALA A 218 16.42 -9.86 4.18
N ASN A 219 16.38 -11.19 4.20
CA ASN A 219 16.63 -12.04 3.04
C ASN A 219 15.37 -12.67 2.46
N SER A 220 14.18 -12.33 2.97
CA SER A 220 12.91 -12.90 2.50
C SER A 220 12.07 -11.83 1.82
N ILE A 221 11.61 -12.14 0.62
CA ILE A 221 10.74 -11.27 -0.16
C ILE A 221 9.38 -11.94 -0.30
N TRP A 222 8.33 -11.16 -0.05
CA TRP A 222 6.95 -11.63 -0.16
C TRP A 222 6.69 -12.15 -1.58
N PRO A 223 6.33 -13.43 -1.75
CA PRO A 223 6.15 -14.04 -3.06
C PRO A 223 4.83 -13.63 -3.73
N GLY A 224 4.01 -12.80 -3.06
CA GLY A 224 2.60 -12.63 -3.37
C GLY A 224 1.77 -13.75 -2.74
N ASP A 225 0.51 -13.48 -2.43
CA ASP A 225 -0.40 -14.53 -1.94
C ASP A 225 -0.78 -15.47 -3.09
N MET A 226 -0.60 -16.78 -2.88
CA MET A 226 -0.93 -17.86 -3.81
C MET A 226 -2.44 -17.94 -4.17
N ALA A 227 -3.32 -17.29 -3.40
CA ALA A 227 -4.73 -17.15 -3.75
C ALA A 227 -4.99 -16.09 -4.85
N LEU A 228 -4.03 -15.17 -5.09
CA LEU A 228 -4.09 -14.11 -6.10
C LEU A 228 -3.15 -14.47 -7.25
N LEU A 229 -3.57 -15.43 -8.06
CA LEU A 229 -2.88 -15.73 -9.32
C LEU A 229 -2.98 -14.49 -10.25
N ASP A 230 -1.84 -14.11 -10.82
CA ASP A 230 -1.70 -13.39 -12.10
C ASP A 230 -1.63 -11.85 -12.17
N THR A 231 -1.83 -11.06 -11.11
CA THR A 231 -1.70 -9.58 -11.26
C THR A 231 -0.24 -9.09 -11.36
N GLY A 232 0.72 -9.78 -10.72
CA GLY A 232 2.14 -9.42 -10.73
C GLY A 232 2.88 -9.82 -12.01
N ARG A 233 2.24 -10.63 -12.87
CA ARG A 233 2.80 -11.06 -14.17
C ARG A 233 2.65 -10.00 -15.27
N CYS A 234 1.76 -9.03 -15.09
CA CYS A 234 1.48 -8.00 -16.11
C CYS A 234 2.31 -6.73 -15.94
N SER A 235 2.95 -6.56 -14.78
CA SER A 235 3.89 -5.46 -14.48
C SER A 235 5.36 -5.87 -14.64
N GLU A 236 5.63 -7.14 -14.96
CA GLU A 236 6.96 -7.75 -15.02
C GLU A 236 7.06 -8.77 -16.18
N ILE A 237 8.14 -8.74 -16.97
CA ILE A 237 8.43 -9.78 -17.99
C ILE A 237 8.94 -11.03 -17.25
N ARG A 238 8.26 -12.20 -17.26
CA ARG A 238 8.65 -13.34 -16.38
C ARG A 238 8.58 -14.77 -16.94
N ASP A 239 9.53 -15.59 -16.44
CA ASP A 239 9.48 -17.05 -16.11
C ASP A 239 10.42 -17.33 -14.89
N TRP A 240 9.92 -17.96 -13.78
CA TRP A 240 10.66 -18.51 -12.59
C TRP A 240 11.36 -17.53 -11.59
N PRO A 241 11.75 -17.92 -10.33
CA PRO A 241 11.92 -16.98 -9.20
C PRO A 241 13.17 -16.11 -9.33
N TYR A 242 12.96 -14.81 -9.22
CA TYR A 242 13.88 -13.77 -9.72
C TYR A 242 14.62 -13.01 -8.62
N TYR A 243 14.02 -12.90 -7.44
CA TYR A 243 14.69 -12.26 -6.31
C TYR A 243 15.54 -13.28 -5.56
N SER A 244 16.78 -12.90 -5.27
CA SER A 244 17.76 -13.71 -4.53
C SER A 244 17.24 -14.25 -3.19
N GLY A 245 16.25 -13.57 -2.60
CA GLY A 245 15.62 -13.89 -1.32
C GLY A 245 14.27 -14.63 -1.38
N GLN A 246 13.76 -15.03 -2.55
CA GLN A 246 12.56 -15.86 -2.60
C GLN A 246 12.93 -17.32 -2.27
N LYS A 247 12.65 -17.73 -1.03
CA LYS A 247 12.78 -19.13 -0.59
C LYS A 247 11.44 -19.86 -0.74
N ASP A 248 11.47 -21.07 -1.27
CA ASP A 248 10.29 -21.94 -1.51
C ASP A 248 9.53 -22.36 -0.23
N ASP A 249 10.08 -22.09 0.96
CA ASP A 249 9.62 -22.65 2.24
C ASP A 249 8.58 -21.79 2.99
N MET A 250 7.82 -20.91 2.33
CA MET A 250 6.81 -20.07 3.00
C MET A 250 5.44 -20.76 3.25
N TRP A 251 5.44 -22.06 3.53
CA TRP A 251 4.24 -22.86 3.78
C TRP A 251 4.02 -23.17 5.27
#